data_AF-A0A180GSD0-F1
#
_entry.id   AF-A0A180GSD0-F1
#
_cell.length_a   1.000
_cell.length_b   1.000
_cell.length_c   1.000
_cell.angle_alpha   90.00
_cell.angle_beta   90.00
_cell.angle_gamma   90.00
#
_symmetry.space_group_name_H-M   'P 1'
#
loop_
_entity.id
_entity.type
_entity.pdbx_description
1 polymer ?
#
loop_
_entity_poly.entity_id
_entity_poly.type
_entity_poly.pdbx_seq_one_letter_code
_entity_poly.pdbx_strand_id
1 'polypeptide(L)'
;MLARAFLSLVSCVLVAKMVASADPEYKNQLCKQGQLVGFFDSNDRVTKVQDGKATGSPGGRCQCAAMGFSCSTQPPIDMPGVTCIDMKSHC
;
A
#
# COMPACT_ATOMS: atom_id res chain seq x y z
N MET A 1 51.68 25.41 -21.39
CA MET A 1 50.43 25.62 -20.65
C MET A 1 49.69 24.29 -20.62
N LEU A 2 49.95 23.48 -19.59
CA LEU A 2 49.17 22.28 -19.28
C LEU A 2 47.88 22.68 -18.57
N ALA A 3 46.90 21.77 -18.63
CA ALA A 3 45.61 21.79 -17.94
C ALA A 3 44.49 22.49 -18.72
N ARG A 4 43.64 21.68 -19.34
CA ARG A 4 42.18 21.72 -19.20
C ARG A 4 41.59 20.51 -19.91
N ALA A 5 41.82 19.36 -19.31
CA ALA A 5 41.05 18.17 -19.57
C ALA A 5 40.12 17.94 -18.37
N PHE A 6 38.92 17.45 -18.67
CA PHE A 6 38.03 16.74 -17.75
C PHE A 6 37.27 17.57 -16.70
N LEU A 7 36.28 18.38 -17.13
CA LEU A 7 35.21 18.84 -16.22
C LEU A 7 33.81 18.79 -16.86
N SER A 8 33.59 17.90 -17.85
CA SER A 8 32.30 17.77 -18.54
C SER A 8 31.51 16.49 -18.18
N LEU A 9 31.87 15.79 -17.09
CA LEU A 9 31.30 14.47 -16.79
C LEU A 9 30.55 14.37 -15.45
N VAL A 10 30.37 15.47 -14.72
CA VAL A 10 29.74 15.46 -13.40
C VAL A 10 28.54 16.41 -13.35
N SER A 11 27.50 16.14 -14.16
CA SER A 11 26.20 16.80 -13.96
C SER A 11 25.00 15.86 -14.10
N CYS A 12 25.22 14.57 -14.32
CA CYS A 12 24.21 13.55 -14.01
C CYS A 12 24.31 13.19 -12.52
N VAL A 13 24.25 14.18 -11.63
CA VAL A 13 24.01 13.94 -10.20
C VAL A 13 22.58 13.46 -10.09
N LEU A 14 22.45 12.14 -10.19
CA LEU A 14 21.44 11.27 -9.62
C LEU A 14 20.44 12.01 -8.70
N VAL A 15 19.40 12.58 -9.30
CA VAL A 15 18.13 12.80 -8.59
C VAL A 15 17.42 11.45 -8.56
N ALA A 16 18.06 10.46 -7.94
CA ALA A 16 17.34 9.32 -7.40
C ALA A 16 16.56 9.89 -6.21
N LYS A 17 15.35 10.41 -6.48
CA LYS A 17 14.37 10.63 -5.42
C LYS A 17 14.15 9.27 -4.78
N MET A 18 14.89 8.99 -3.72
CA MET A 18 14.54 7.97 -2.77
C MET A 18 13.20 8.42 -2.19
N VAL A 19 12.12 8.01 -2.86
CA VAL A 19 10.84 7.87 -2.18
C VAL A 19 11.13 6.72 -1.22
N ALA A 20 11.57 7.06 -0.02
CA ALA A 20 11.48 6.16 1.12
C ALA A 20 9.98 5.91 1.28
N SER A 21 9.48 4.93 0.52
CA SER A 21 8.14 4.41 0.70
C SER A 21 8.20 3.69 2.02
N ALA A 22 7.96 4.43 3.11
CA ALA A 22 7.69 3.81 4.39
C ALA A 22 6.59 2.77 4.12
N ASP A 23 6.85 1.51 4.47
CA ASP A 23 5.85 0.47 4.33
C ASP A 23 4.56 0.94 5.01
N PRO A 24 3.39 0.80 4.36
CA PRO A 24 2.14 1.27 4.92
C PRO A 24 1.88 0.56 6.25
N GLU A 25 1.61 1.34 7.29
CA GLU A 25 1.25 0.82 8.60
C GLU A 25 -0.17 0.27 8.55
N TYR A 26 -0.30 -1.06 8.55
CA TYR A 26 -1.58 -1.76 8.51
C TYR A 26 -2.25 -1.76 9.89
N LYS A 27 -3.55 -1.43 9.91
CA LYS A 27 -4.39 -1.39 11.13
C LYS A 27 -5.34 -2.57 11.22
N ASN A 28 -5.86 -3.04 10.08
CA ASN A 28 -6.86 -4.11 10.02
C ASN A 28 -6.60 -5.06 8.85
N GLN A 29 -7.05 -6.30 9.02
CA GLN A 29 -7.15 -7.27 7.94
C GLN A 29 -8.52 -7.19 7.28
N LEU A 30 -8.56 -7.43 5.99
CA LEU A 30 -9.80 -7.54 5.22
C LEU A 30 -10.02 -9.00 4.86
N CYS A 31 -11.12 -9.55 5.35
CA CYS A 31 -11.49 -10.94 5.17
C CYS A 31 -12.73 -11.06 4.29
N LYS A 32 -12.76 -12.07 3.43
CA LYS A 32 -13.93 -12.45 2.65
C LYS A 32 -14.07 -13.96 2.71
N GLN A 33 -15.21 -14.45 3.21
CA GLN A 33 -15.50 -15.89 3.31
C GLN A 33 -14.37 -16.69 4.02
N GLY A 34 -13.77 -16.12 5.06
CA GLY A 34 -12.67 -16.75 5.81
C GLY A 34 -11.29 -16.66 5.14
N GLN A 35 -11.15 -15.87 4.06
CA GLN A 35 -9.88 -15.67 3.38
C GLN A 35 -9.38 -14.23 3.53
N LEU A 36 -8.07 -14.07 3.76
CA LEU A 36 -7.40 -12.77 3.74
C LEU A 36 -7.32 -12.25 2.30
N VAL A 37 -8.02 -11.14 2.03
CA VAL A 37 -8.09 -10.52 0.70
C VAL A 37 -7.43 -9.15 0.64
N GLY A 38 -7.11 -8.54 1.79
CA GLY A 38 -6.44 -7.25 1.81
C GLY A 38 -6.02 -6.80 3.20
N PHE A 39 -5.30 -5.69 3.24
CA PHE A 39 -4.99 -4.95 4.45
C PHE A 39 -5.53 -3.53 4.34
N PHE A 40 -5.99 -3.00 5.46
CA PHE A 40 -6.43 -1.62 5.60
C PHE A 40 -5.37 -0.83 6.38
N ASP A 41 -4.84 0.22 5.77
CA ASP A 41 -3.74 1.00 6.32
C ASP A 41 -4.19 2.22 7.13
N SER A 42 -3.22 2.87 7.77
CA SER A 42 -3.45 4.06 8.59
C SER A 42 -3.93 5.29 7.82
N ASN A 43 -3.81 5.28 6.49
CA ASN A 43 -4.21 6.34 5.57
C ASN A 43 -5.58 6.06 4.92
N ASP A 44 -6.36 5.16 5.50
CA ASP A 44 -7.66 4.73 5.01
C ASP A 44 -7.62 4.06 3.64
N ARG A 45 -6.50 3.45 3.25
CA ARG A 45 -6.34 2.79 1.94
C ARG A 45 -6.26 1.28 2.10
N VAL A 46 -6.58 0.60 1.01
CA VAL A 46 -6.59 -0.85 0.93
C VAL A 46 -5.46 -1.33 0.06
N THR A 47 -4.68 -2.27 0.57
CA THR A 47 -3.75 -3.06 -0.23
C THR A 47 -4.34 -4.44 -0.46
N LYS A 48 -4.34 -4.90 -1.70
CA LYS A 48 -4.83 -6.24 -2.04
C LYS A 48 -3.85 -7.29 -1.51
N VAL A 49 -4.37 -8.40 -1.02
CA VAL A 49 -3.57 -9.59 -0.68
C VAL A 49 -3.87 -10.70 -1.68
N GLN A 50 -2.81 -11.35 -2.13
CA GLN A 50 -2.89 -12.56 -2.95
C GLN A 50 -1.83 -13.54 -2.43
N ASP A 51 -2.26 -14.78 -2.17
CA ASP A 51 -1.40 -15.85 -1.63
C ASP A 51 -0.64 -15.44 -0.35
N GLY A 52 -1.33 -14.70 0.53
CA GLY A 52 -0.77 -14.21 1.80
C GLY A 52 0.21 -13.05 1.68
N LYS A 53 0.42 -12.50 0.49
CA LYS A 53 1.31 -11.35 0.26
C LYS A 53 0.55 -10.12 -0.18
N ALA A 54 0.95 -8.96 0.34
CA ALA A 54 0.48 -7.68 -0.17
C ALA A 54 0.92 -7.51 -1.64
N THR A 55 -0.02 -7.15 -2.50
CA THR A 55 0.19 -7.02 -3.95
C THR A 55 -0.42 -5.72 -4.46
N GLY A 56 0.27 -5.09 -5.41
CA GLY A 56 -0.15 -3.83 -6.01
C GLY A 56 0.03 -2.62 -5.09
N SER A 57 -0.45 -1.47 -5.55
CA SER A 57 -0.39 -0.22 -4.79
C SER A 57 -1.63 -0.07 -3.89
N PRO A 58 -1.48 0.51 -2.68
CA PRO A 58 -2.62 0.86 -1.85
C PRO A 58 -3.57 1.80 -2.61
N GLY A 59 -4.86 1.49 -2.56
CA GLY A 59 -5.90 2.19 -3.30
C GLY A 59 -7.21 2.29 -2.53
N GLY A 60 -8.14 3.06 -3.07
CA GLY A 60 -9.39 3.37 -2.38
C GLY A 60 -9.23 4.41 -1.26
N ARG A 61 -10.36 4.66 -0.59
CA ARG A 61 -10.52 5.47 0.63
C ARG A 61 -11.68 4.88 1.40
N CYS A 62 -11.35 4.02 2.34
CA CYS A 62 -12.28 3.14 3.00
C CYS A 62 -12.38 3.41 4.50
N GLN A 63 -13.46 2.95 5.09
CA GLN A 63 -13.69 3.01 6.52
C GLN A 63 -13.99 1.60 7.00
N CYS A 64 -13.24 1.20 8.02
CA CYS A 64 -13.46 -0.02 8.75
C CYS A 64 -14.26 0.31 10.01
N ALA A 65 -15.48 -0.20 10.10
CA ALA A 65 -16.34 -0.07 11.27
C ALA A 65 -16.79 -1.45 11.76
N ALA A 66 -17.20 -1.54 13.02
CA ALA A 66 -17.65 -2.80 13.62
C ALA A 66 -18.82 -3.47 12.87
N MET A 67 -19.60 -2.70 12.10
CA MET A 67 -20.75 -3.18 11.33
C MET A 67 -20.47 -3.37 9.84
N GLY A 68 -19.25 -3.10 9.37
CA GLY A 68 -18.90 -3.33 7.97
C GLY A 68 -17.73 -2.50 7.44
N PHE A 69 -17.47 -2.69 6.16
CA PHE A 69 -16.40 -2.05 5.43
C PHE A 69 -16.99 -1.27 4.25
N SER A 70 -16.74 0.04 4.18
CA SER A 70 -17.28 0.90 3.14
C SER A 70 -16.17 1.74 2.51
N CYS A 71 -16.31 2.08 1.22
CA CYS A 71 -15.30 2.84 0.51
C CYS A 71 -15.93 3.98 -0.28
N SER A 72 -15.37 5.18 -0.15
CA SER A 72 -15.75 6.36 -0.94
C SER A 72 -15.18 6.33 -2.36
N THR A 73 -14.14 5.55 -2.59
CA THR A 73 -13.54 5.31 -3.92
C THR A 73 -13.29 3.82 -4.10
N GLN A 74 -13.34 3.35 -5.35
CA GLN A 74 -13.17 1.92 -5.67
C GLN A 74 -11.83 1.40 -5.12
N PRO A 75 -11.84 0.42 -4.20
CA PRO A 75 -10.62 -0.22 -3.72
C PRO A 75 -10.10 -1.27 -4.72
N PRO A 76 -8.84 -1.72 -4.56
CA PRO A 76 -8.24 -2.75 -5.42
C PRO A 76 -8.75 -4.19 -5.14
N ILE A 77 -9.80 -4.35 -4.33
CA ILE A 77 -10.41 -5.64 -3.99
C ILE A 77 -11.91 -5.62 -4.28
N ASP A 78 -12.50 -6.80 -4.45
CA ASP A 78 -13.95 -6.95 -4.60
C ASP A 78 -14.65 -6.90 -3.23
N MET A 79 -15.49 -5.88 -3.05
CA MET A 79 -16.04 -5.43 -1.77
C MET A 79 -17.21 -6.23 -1.17
N PRO A 80 -18.13 -6.84 -1.95
CA PRO A 80 -19.29 -7.52 -1.37
C PRO A 80 -18.89 -8.61 -0.37
N GLY A 81 -19.43 -8.52 0.85
CA GLY A 81 -19.17 -9.48 1.93
C GLY A 81 -17.77 -9.41 2.55
N VAL A 82 -16.99 -8.35 2.27
CA VAL A 82 -15.72 -8.09 2.96
C VAL A 82 -16.00 -7.55 4.35
N THR A 83 -15.41 -8.17 5.35
CA THR A 83 -15.35 -7.67 6.72
C THR A 83 -13.94 -7.17 7.00
N CYS A 84 -13.84 -6.19 7.88
CA CYS A 84 -12.56 -5.77 8.42
C CYS A 84 -12.45 -6.24 9.87
N ILE A 85 -11.32 -6.84 10.22
CA ILE A 85 -11.06 -7.38 11.55
C ILE A 85 -9.71 -6.91 12.08
N ASP A 86 -9.48 -7.10 13.38
CA ASP A 86 -8.20 -6.76 14.01
C ASP A 86 -7.03 -7.54 13.36
N MET A 87 -5.84 -6.94 13.33
CA MET A 87 -4.63 -7.57 12.79
C MET A 87 -4.24 -8.88 13.49
N LYS A 88 -4.72 -9.12 14.71
CA LYS A 88 -4.46 -10.36 15.47
C LYS A 88 -5.52 -11.43 15.27
N SER A 89 -6.63 -11.09 14.62
CA SER A 89 -7.70 -12.03 14.34
C SER A 89 -7.40 -12.87 13.10
N HIS A 90 -7.99 -14.05 13.05
CA HIS A 90 -7.96 -14.91 11.87
C HIS A 90 -9.20 -14.65 11.01
N CYS A 91 -8.98 -14.53 9.70
CA CYS A 91 -9.99 -14.95 8.74
C CYS A 91 -10.13 -16.49 8.84
#